data_AF-A0A9X4RLF2-F1
#
_entry.id   AF-A0A9X4RLF2-F1
#
_cell.length_a   1.000
_cell.length_b   1.000
_cell.length_c   1.000
_cell.angle_alpha   90.00
_cell.angle_beta   90.00
_cell.angle_gamma   90.00
#
_symmetry.space_group_name_H-M   'P 1'
#
loop_
_entity.id
_entity.type
_entity.pdbx_description
1 polymer ?
#
loop_
_entity_poly.entity_id
_entity_poly.type
_entity_poly.pdbx_seq_one_letter_code
_entity_poly.pdbx_strand_id
1 'polypeptide(L)'
;MIDPKKSAEDLMNRIFLVLFFLVGLTGCASVQPLNTPSSKPEVTIPNGQKKAVIDKITNMMLGRGYKIKNINEYSAVFGKPLQSTGAAILFGSQFNTTPEGRISYNIVDTTKGVRVIGTLEVVTNPGSGLERVTDLSQNSKNAHEYQQLLEEVAASFEGVK
;
A
#
# COMPACT_ATOMS: atom_id res chain seq x y z
N MET A 1 -38.29 51.49 6.68
CA MET A 1 -37.56 51.30 7.96
C MET A 1 -37.31 49.80 8.08
N ILE A 2 -36.09 49.34 7.78
CA ILE A 2 -35.73 47.91 7.78
C ILE A 2 -35.40 47.53 9.23
N ASP A 3 -36.08 46.52 9.77
CA ASP A 3 -35.86 46.05 11.14
C ASP A 3 -34.53 45.26 11.21
N PRO A 4 -33.51 45.76 11.92
CA PRO A 4 -32.18 45.16 11.93
C PRO A 4 -32.16 43.78 12.61
N LYS A 5 -33.12 43.46 13.49
CA LYS A 5 -33.16 42.14 14.15
C LYS A 5 -33.55 41.02 13.18
N LYS A 6 -34.53 41.27 12.31
CA LYS A 6 -35.02 40.28 11.34
C LYS A 6 -33.96 39.92 10.30
N SER A 7 -33.14 40.90 9.91
CA SER A 7 -32.00 40.69 8.98
C SER A 7 -30.89 39.82 9.58
N ALA A 8 -30.68 39.85 10.90
CA ALA A 8 -29.65 39.05 11.56
C ALA A 8 -30.08 37.59 11.74
N GLU A 9 -31.37 37.35 12.02
CA GLU A 9 -31.93 36.00 12.14
C GLU A 9 -31.96 35.27 10.79
N ASP A 10 -32.32 35.97 9.70
CA ASP A 10 -32.26 35.42 8.34
C ASP A 10 -30.82 35.13 7.90
N LEU A 11 -29.85 35.98 8.30
CA LEU A 11 -28.43 35.74 8.03
C LEU A 11 -27.92 34.51 8.80
N MET A 12 -28.31 34.37 10.08
CA MET A 12 -27.91 33.27 10.94
C MET A 12 -28.49 31.93 10.50
N ASN A 13 -29.76 31.89 10.07
CA ASN A 13 -30.38 30.68 9.51
C ASN A 13 -29.78 30.27 8.16
N ARG A 14 -29.41 31.25 7.30
CA ARG A 14 -28.70 30.96 6.05
C ARG A 14 -27.29 30.41 6.31
N ILE A 15 -26.57 30.94 7.28
CA ILE A 15 -25.25 30.44 7.69
C ILE A 15 -25.36 29.01 8.25
N PHE A 16 -26.37 28.73 9.08
CA PHE A 16 -26.59 27.39 9.62
C PHE A 16 -26.92 26.35 8.54
N LEU A 17 -27.74 26.71 7.55
CA LEU A 17 -28.05 25.86 6.40
C LEU A 17 -26.81 25.58 5.54
N VAL A 18 -25.96 26.59 5.33
CA VAL A 18 -24.69 26.42 4.59
C VAL A 18 -23.72 25.51 5.36
N LEU A 19 -23.61 25.68 6.68
CA LEU A 19 -22.74 24.84 7.52
C LEU A 19 -23.20 23.38 7.55
N PHE A 20 -24.52 23.14 7.65
CA PHE A 20 -25.09 21.79 7.62
C PHE A 20 -24.84 21.10 6.26
N PHE A 21 -24.94 21.85 5.16
CA PHE A 21 -24.65 21.31 3.82
C PHE A 21 -23.16 21.04 3.61
N LEU A 22 -22.27 21.82 4.23
CA LEU A 22 -20.82 21.65 4.13
C LEU A 22 -20.32 20.39 4.85
N VAL A 23 -20.97 20.00 5.95
CA VAL A 23 -20.62 18.80 6.72
C VAL A 23 -21.12 17.51 6.05
N GLY A 24 -22.18 17.58 5.23
CA GLY A 24 -22.72 16.42 4.52
C GLY A 24 -21.88 15.89 3.35
N LEU A 25 -20.88 16.65 2.88
CA LEU A 25 -20.05 16.28 1.72
C LEU A 25 -18.76 15.53 2.09
N THR A 26 -18.48 15.30 3.37
CA THR A 26 -17.35 14.44 3.78
C THR A 26 -17.73 12.96 3.67
N GLY A 27 -18.03 12.50 2.47
CA GLY A 27 -18.11 11.07 2.19
C GLY A 27 -16.72 10.44 2.34
N CYS A 28 -16.60 9.38 3.13
CA CYS A 28 -15.40 8.55 3.16
C CYS A 28 -15.16 8.01 1.74
N ALA A 29 -14.20 8.58 1.02
CA ALA A 29 -13.72 7.99 -0.23
C ALA A 29 -13.10 6.63 0.11
N SER A 30 -13.83 5.54 -0.18
CA SER A 30 -13.33 4.19 0.01
C SER A 30 -12.22 3.92 -1.00
N VAL A 31 -11.09 3.39 -0.54
CA VAL A 31 -10.00 2.97 -1.43
C VAL A 31 -10.53 1.87 -2.35
N GLN A 32 -10.46 2.10 -3.67
CA GLN A 32 -10.91 1.12 -4.66
C GLN A 32 -9.92 -0.06 -4.73
N PRO A 33 -10.40 -1.27 -5.07
CA PRO A 33 -9.52 -2.41 -5.33
C PRO A 33 -8.60 -2.15 -6.52
N LEU A 34 -7.43 -2.79 -6.53
CA LEU A 34 -6.54 -2.79 -7.68
C LEU A 34 -7.19 -3.58 -8.84
N ASN A 35 -7.18 -3.00 -10.03
CA ASN A 35 -7.67 -3.66 -11.24
C ASN A 35 -6.59 -4.54 -11.87
N THR A 36 -6.11 -5.51 -11.11
CA THR A 36 -5.14 -6.52 -11.57
C THR A 36 -5.76 -7.92 -11.48
N PRO A 37 -5.29 -8.90 -12.26
CA PRO A 37 -5.81 -10.27 -12.21
C PRO A 37 -5.78 -10.90 -10.82
N SER A 38 -4.78 -10.58 -9.98
CA SER A 38 -4.70 -11.04 -8.59
C SER A 38 -5.42 -10.15 -7.58
N SER A 39 -5.94 -8.98 -7.99
CA SER A 39 -6.41 -7.90 -7.10
C SER A 39 -5.34 -7.40 -6.12
N LYS A 40 -4.07 -7.75 -6.35
CA LYS A 40 -2.87 -7.35 -5.59
C LYS A 40 -1.92 -6.56 -6.50
N PRO A 41 -0.87 -5.92 -5.95
CA PRO A 41 0.17 -5.32 -6.78
C PRO A 41 0.74 -6.35 -7.75
N GLU A 42 0.62 -6.08 -9.05
CA GLU A 42 0.95 -7.03 -10.09
C GLU A 42 1.37 -6.32 -11.37
N VAL A 43 2.45 -6.81 -11.98
CA VAL A 43 2.90 -6.40 -13.32
C VAL A 43 3.36 -7.61 -14.13
N THR A 44 3.29 -7.48 -15.45
CA THR A 44 3.96 -8.39 -16.39
C THR A 44 5.00 -7.58 -17.16
N ILE A 45 6.26 -7.97 -17.05
CA ILE A 45 7.40 -7.28 -17.66
C ILE A 45 7.71 -7.98 -18.98
N PRO A 46 7.35 -7.40 -20.14
CA PRO A 46 7.67 -7.99 -21.43
C PRO A 46 9.19 -7.99 -21.62
N ASN A 47 9.74 -9.08 -22.17
CA ASN A 47 11.17 -9.25 -22.44
C ASN A 47 12.11 -9.15 -21.21
N GLY A 48 11.57 -9.10 -19.99
CA GLY A 48 12.37 -9.14 -18.77
C GLY A 48 13.06 -10.49 -18.61
N GLN A 49 14.33 -10.49 -18.21
CA GLN A 49 14.96 -11.70 -17.67
C GLN A 49 14.66 -11.80 -16.18
N LYS A 50 14.17 -12.97 -15.72
CA LYS A 50 13.75 -13.17 -14.32
C LYS A 50 14.81 -12.72 -13.31
N LYS A 51 16.08 -13.05 -13.55
CA LYS A 51 17.19 -12.60 -12.69
C LYS A 51 17.30 -11.08 -12.63
N ALA A 52 17.25 -10.39 -13.78
CA ALA A 52 17.33 -8.94 -13.83
C ALA A 52 16.14 -8.28 -13.11
N VAL A 53 14.95 -8.88 -13.22
CA VAL A 53 13.74 -8.45 -12.48
C VAL A 53 13.94 -8.60 -10.98
N ILE A 54 14.41 -9.76 -10.50
CA ILE A 54 14.73 -10.00 -9.08
C ILE A 54 15.77 -8.98 -8.59
N ASP A 55 16.85 -8.76 -9.33
CA ASP A 55 17.93 -7.84 -8.96
C ASP A 55 17.41 -6.39 -8.87
N LYS A 56 16.54 -5.97 -9.82
CA LYS A 56 15.91 -4.64 -9.83
C LYS A 56 14.97 -4.43 -8.65
N ILE A 57 14.10 -5.40 -8.37
CA ILE A 57 13.19 -5.36 -7.20
C ILE A 57 14.02 -5.32 -5.92
N THR A 58 15.05 -6.15 -5.82
CA THR A 58 15.93 -6.20 -4.65
C THR A 58 16.57 -4.84 -4.38
N ASN A 59 17.15 -4.21 -5.42
CA ASN A 59 17.74 -2.88 -5.27
C ASN A 59 16.71 -1.82 -4.85
N MET A 60 15.52 -1.82 -5.45
CA MET A 60 14.42 -0.93 -5.07
C MET A 60 14.03 -1.09 -3.59
N MET A 61 13.91 -2.34 -3.12
CA MET A 61 13.51 -2.63 -1.74
C MET A 61 14.59 -2.23 -0.74
N LEU A 62 15.85 -2.54 -1.03
CA LEU A 62 17.00 -2.12 -0.20
C LEU A 62 17.07 -0.59 -0.10
N GLY A 63 16.89 0.13 -1.21
CA GLY A 63 16.85 1.60 -1.25
C GLY A 63 15.73 2.21 -0.38
N ARG A 64 14.68 1.44 -0.09
CA ARG A 64 13.55 1.84 0.78
C ARG A 64 13.75 1.44 2.26
N GLY A 65 14.91 0.92 2.60
CA GLY A 65 15.28 0.50 3.96
C GLY A 65 14.70 -0.85 4.37
N TYR A 66 14.27 -1.67 3.42
CA TYR A 66 13.94 -3.06 3.72
C TYR A 66 15.20 -3.93 3.82
N LYS A 67 15.11 -5.00 4.60
CA LYS A 67 16.12 -6.05 4.67
C LYS A 67 15.63 -7.28 3.90
N ILE A 68 16.55 -7.97 3.23
CA ILE A 68 16.28 -9.25 2.60
C ILE A 68 16.03 -10.29 3.70
N LYS A 69 14.92 -11.02 3.62
CA LYS A 69 14.64 -12.17 4.50
C LYS A 69 14.90 -13.48 3.78
N ASN A 70 14.47 -13.57 2.53
CA ASN A 70 14.68 -14.75 1.69
C ASN A 70 14.61 -14.36 0.22
N ILE A 71 15.47 -14.92 -0.62
CA ILE A 71 15.37 -14.82 -2.08
C ILE A 71 15.65 -16.21 -2.65
N ASN A 72 14.80 -16.65 -3.56
CA ASN A 72 15.02 -17.84 -4.38
C ASN A 72 14.58 -17.54 -5.82
N GLU A 73 14.52 -18.59 -6.65
CA GLU A 73 14.20 -18.46 -8.08
C GLU A 73 12.78 -17.92 -8.36
N TYR A 74 11.84 -18.16 -7.45
CA TYR A 74 10.41 -17.86 -7.64
C TYR A 74 9.88 -16.82 -6.66
N SER A 75 10.65 -16.47 -5.62
CA SER A 75 10.21 -15.50 -4.63
C SER A 75 11.31 -14.65 -4.03
N ALA A 76 10.96 -13.41 -3.70
CA ALA A 76 11.79 -12.46 -2.97
C ALA A 76 10.99 -11.86 -1.81
N VAL A 77 11.48 -12.02 -0.58
CA VAL A 77 10.81 -11.62 0.66
C VAL A 77 11.67 -10.60 1.39
N PHE A 78 11.05 -9.49 1.74
CA PHE A 78 11.68 -8.35 2.39
C PHE A 78 10.93 -7.96 3.66
N GLY A 79 11.64 -7.50 4.67
CA GLY A 79 11.09 -7.06 5.95
C GLY A 79 11.64 -5.72 6.39
N LYS A 80 10.80 -4.88 7.01
CA LYS A 80 11.19 -3.60 7.60
C LYS A 80 10.42 -3.39 8.90
N PRO A 81 11.08 -3.04 10.02
CA PRO A 81 10.37 -2.68 11.25
C PRO A 81 9.46 -1.46 11.03
N LEU A 82 8.19 -1.56 11.43
CA LEU A 82 7.24 -0.45 11.40
C LEU A 82 7.44 0.41 12.64
N GLN A 83 8.25 1.45 12.52
CA GLN A 83 8.61 2.35 13.62
C GLN A 83 7.53 3.42 13.93
N SER A 84 6.26 3.18 13.60
CA SER A 84 5.21 4.18 13.84
C SER A 84 4.43 3.88 15.13
N THR A 85 4.31 4.88 15.99
CA THR A 85 3.53 4.84 17.23
C THR A 85 2.07 4.40 16.98
N GLY A 86 1.49 4.73 15.83
CA GLY A 86 0.14 4.31 15.43
C GLY A 86 0.03 2.82 15.05
N ALA A 87 1.00 2.26 14.32
CA ALA A 87 1.01 0.83 14.02
C ALA A 87 1.29 -0.03 15.26
N ALA A 88 2.11 0.48 16.19
CA ALA A 88 2.31 -0.16 17.49
C ALA A 88 1.04 -0.12 18.36
N ILE A 89 0.17 0.89 18.20
CA ILE A 89 -1.11 0.95 18.92
C ILE A 89 -2.18 0.04 18.26
N LEU A 90 -2.25 0.01 16.92
CA LEU A 90 -3.26 -0.79 16.19
C LEU A 90 -2.90 -2.27 16.10
N PHE A 91 -1.62 -2.60 16.03
CA PHE A 91 -1.12 -3.97 15.81
C PHE A 91 -0.06 -4.41 16.82
N GLY A 92 0.29 -3.59 17.82
CA GLY A 92 1.23 -4.02 18.85
C GLY A 92 0.65 -5.12 19.73
N SER A 93 1.49 -6.09 20.08
CA SER A 93 1.17 -7.10 21.08
C SER A 93 1.89 -6.77 22.40
N GLN A 94 1.46 -7.37 23.51
CA GLN A 94 2.15 -7.25 24.80
C GLN A 94 3.57 -7.86 24.79
N PHE A 95 3.91 -8.67 23.78
CA PHE A 95 5.15 -9.47 23.72
C PHE A 95 6.20 -8.92 22.75
N ASN A 96 5.80 -8.15 21.73
CA ASN A 96 6.72 -7.42 20.86
C ASN A 96 6.04 -6.14 20.35
N THR A 97 6.62 -5.00 20.69
CA THR A 97 6.05 -3.66 20.44
C THR A 97 6.30 -3.15 19.03
N THR A 98 7.12 -3.83 18.22
CA THR A 98 7.46 -3.37 16.86
C THR A 98 7.04 -4.39 15.81
N PRO A 99 5.86 -4.21 15.18
CA PRO A 99 5.45 -5.00 14.02
C PRO A 99 6.45 -4.88 12.85
N GLU A 100 6.52 -5.90 12.01
CA GLU A 100 7.29 -5.92 10.77
C GLU A 100 6.34 -5.68 9.58
N GLY A 101 6.68 -4.72 8.72
CA GLY A 101 6.11 -4.63 7.39
C GLY A 101 6.86 -5.63 6.52
N ARG A 102 6.16 -6.65 6.05
CA ARG A 102 6.72 -7.70 5.19
C ARG A 102 6.12 -7.57 3.80
N ILE A 103 6.96 -7.72 2.79
CA ILE A 103 6.49 -7.85 1.41
C ILE A 103 7.14 -9.05 0.76
N SER A 104 6.31 -9.86 0.11
CA SER A 104 6.76 -10.98 -0.71
C SER A 104 6.39 -10.73 -2.16
N TYR A 105 7.31 -11.03 -3.06
CA TYR A 105 7.08 -11.03 -4.49
C TYR A 105 7.15 -12.46 -5.00
N ASN A 106 6.10 -12.93 -5.66
CA ASN A 106 6.14 -14.15 -6.46
C ASN A 106 6.48 -13.75 -7.90
N ILE A 107 7.49 -14.41 -8.47
CA ILE A 107 8.12 -14.02 -9.74
C ILE A 107 8.14 -15.25 -10.63
N VAL A 108 7.42 -15.20 -11.75
CA VAL A 108 7.17 -16.37 -12.60
C VAL A 108 7.35 -15.99 -14.06
N ASP A 109 8.05 -16.86 -14.81
CA ASP A 109 8.15 -16.74 -16.26
C ASP A 109 6.81 -17.14 -16.91
N THR A 110 6.34 -16.32 -17.84
CA THR A 110 5.11 -16.56 -18.60
C THR A 110 5.39 -16.41 -20.09
N THR A 111 4.44 -16.83 -20.94
CA THR A 111 4.53 -16.61 -22.39
C THR A 111 4.56 -15.13 -22.78
N LYS A 112 4.18 -14.23 -21.87
CA LYS A 112 4.15 -12.76 -22.08
C LYS A 112 5.34 -12.03 -21.42
N GLY A 113 6.28 -12.76 -20.82
CA GLY A 113 7.41 -12.20 -20.05
C GLY A 113 7.34 -12.60 -18.57
N VAL A 114 8.00 -11.82 -17.70
CA VAL A 114 8.09 -12.13 -16.27
C VAL A 114 6.92 -11.49 -15.53
N ARG A 115 6.07 -12.31 -14.91
CA ARG A 115 4.97 -11.84 -14.06
C ARG A 115 5.46 -11.72 -12.63
N VAL A 116 5.16 -10.58 -11.99
CA VAL A 116 5.51 -10.28 -10.60
C VAL A 116 4.23 -9.97 -9.85
N ILE A 117 4.00 -10.64 -8.72
CA ILE A 117 2.84 -10.41 -7.83
C ILE A 117 3.35 -10.12 -6.43
N GLY A 118 3.02 -8.94 -5.89
CA GLY A 118 3.36 -8.51 -4.55
C GLY A 118 2.27 -8.85 -3.52
N THR A 119 2.66 -9.35 -2.35
CA THR A 119 1.78 -9.46 -1.18
C THR A 119 2.38 -8.64 -0.04
N LEU A 120 1.59 -7.70 0.47
CA LEU A 120 1.95 -6.78 1.54
C LEU A 120 1.34 -7.28 2.84
N GLU A 121 2.15 -7.36 3.89
CA GLU A 121 1.76 -7.94 5.16
C GLU A 121 2.26 -7.07 6.31
N VAL A 122 1.44 -6.95 7.35
CA VAL A 122 1.89 -6.53 8.67
C VAL A 122 2.01 -7.76 9.54
N VAL A 123 3.18 -7.95 10.13
CA VAL A 123 3.52 -9.14 10.90
C VAL A 123 3.84 -8.75 12.33
N THR A 124 3.06 -9.28 13.27
CA THR A 124 3.27 -9.07 14.71
C THR A 124 3.99 -10.27 15.29
N ASN A 125 4.86 -10.06 16.28
CA ASN A 125 5.74 -11.09 16.86
C ASN A 125 6.56 -11.86 15.80
N PRO A 126 7.25 -11.16 14.88
CA PRO A 126 7.94 -11.80 13.77
C PRO A 126 9.01 -12.78 14.26
N GLY A 127 9.06 -13.98 13.67
CA GLY A 127 10.04 -15.02 14.00
C GLY A 127 9.76 -15.78 15.30
N SER A 128 8.60 -15.59 15.91
CA SER A 128 8.15 -16.35 17.09
C SER A 128 7.06 -17.36 16.73
N GLY A 129 6.81 -18.34 17.61
CA GLY A 129 5.63 -19.22 17.49
C GLY A 129 4.28 -18.51 17.66
N LEU A 130 4.27 -17.21 17.99
CA LEU A 130 3.08 -16.37 18.15
C LEU A 130 2.94 -15.34 17.02
N GLU A 131 3.58 -15.59 15.88
CA GLU A 131 3.52 -14.72 14.71
C GLU A 131 2.06 -14.58 14.22
N ARG A 132 1.63 -13.35 13.93
CA ARG A 132 0.33 -13.09 13.27
C ARG A 132 0.56 -12.22 12.04
N VAL A 133 -0.13 -12.56 10.96
CA VAL A 133 -0.04 -11.89 9.66
C VAL A 133 -1.36 -11.20 9.35
N THR A 134 -1.28 -9.93 8.97
CA THR A 134 -2.40 -9.15 8.42
C THR A 134 -2.09 -8.81 6.98
N ASP A 135 -2.86 -9.33 6.03
CA ASP A 135 -2.72 -9.04 4.60
C ASP A 135 -3.27 -7.62 4.29
N LEU A 136 -2.43 -6.77 3.69
CA LEU A 136 -2.74 -5.42 3.23
C LEU A 136 -2.61 -5.26 1.71
N SER A 137 -2.52 -6.37 0.98
CA SER A 137 -2.33 -6.39 -0.48
C SER A 137 -3.56 -5.97 -1.27
N GLN A 138 -4.73 -5.88 -0.63
CA GLN A 138 -5.99 -5.48 -1.26
C GLN A 138 -6.61 -4.26 -0.55
N ASN A 139 -7.30 -3.42 -1.31
CA ASN A 139 -8.12 -2.31 -0.79
C ASN A 139 -7.39 -1.36 0.19
N SER A 140 -6.07 -1.22 0.04
CA SER A 140 -5.24 -0.39 0.91
C SER A 140 -4.46 0.64 0.09
N LYS A 141 -4.18 1.80 0.70
CA LYS A 141 -3.32 2.83 0.09
C LYS A 141 -1.94 2.26 -0.25
N ASN A 142 -1.41 1.38 0.61
CA ASN A 142 -0.13 0.74 0.40
C ASN A 142 -0.15 -0.17 -0.84
N ALA A 143 -1.25 -0.88 -1.09
CA ALA A 143 -1.37 -1.69 -2.31
C ALA A 143 -1.24 -0.82 -3.57
N HIS A 144 -1.89 0.35 -3.62
CA HIS A 144 -1.74 1.29 -4.74
C HIS A 144 -0.31 1.84 -4.86
N GLU A 145 0.33 2.21 -3.76
CA GLU A 145 1.73 2.66 -3.78
C GLU A 145 2.64 1.57 -4.37
N TYR A 146 2.51 0.33 -3.90
CA TYR A 146 3.35 -0.77 -4.38
C TYR A 146 3.02 -1.21 -5.81
N GLN A 147 1.78 -1.02 -6.28
CA GLN A 147 1.45 -1.18 -7.70
C GLN A 147 2.25 -0.18 -8.54
N GLN A 148 2.28 1.09 -8.18
CA GLN A 148 3.05 2.12 -8.89
C GLN A 148 4.56 1.79 -8.91
N LEU A 149 5.10 1.27 -7.81
CA LEU A 149 6.50 0.84 -7.77
C LEU A 149 6.80 -0.31 -8.74
N LEU A 150 5.89 -1.28 -8.83
CA LEU A 150 6.04 -2.37 -9.78
C LEU A 150 5.92 -1.88 -11.23
N GLU A 151 5.08 -0.88 -11.50
CA GLU A 151 4.97 -0.22 -12.80
C GLU A 151 6.25 0.53 -13.17
N GLU A 152 6.89 1.24 -12.22
CA GLU A 152 8.20 1.87 -12.42
C GLU A 152 9.30 0.83 -12.73
N VAL A 153 9.27 -0.30 -12.03
CA VAL A 153 10.16 -1.42 -12.32
C VAL A 153 9.94 -1.91 -13.75
N ALA A 154 8.69 -2.18 -14.14
CA ALA A 154 8.34 -2.65 -15.48
C ALA A 154 8.79 -1.66 -16.56
N ALA A 155 8.49 -0.38 -16.40
CA ALA A 155 8.89 0.69 -17.34
C ALA A 155 10.41 0.77 -17.53
N SER A 156 11.21 0.45 -16.50
CA SER A 156 12.68 0.45 -16.62
C SER A 156 13.23 -0.64 -17.55
N PHE A 157 12.44 -1.66 -17.90
CA PHE A 157 12.81 -2.67 -18.90
C PHE A 157 12.37 -2.32 -20.31
N GLU A 158 11.41 -1.40 -20.49
CA GLU A 158 10.94 -0.97 -21.82
C GLU A 158 11.93 -0.04 -22.53
N GLY A 159 12.80 0.63 -21.77
CA GLY A 159 13.86 1.52 -22.29
C GLY A 159 15.14 0.82 -22.73
N VAL A 160 15.25 -0.51 -22.57
CA VAL A 160 16.40 -1.30 -23.00
C VAL A 160 16.10 -1.88 -24.39
N LYS A 161 16.30 -1.08 -25.44
CA LYS A 161 16.33 -1.56 -26.83
C LYS A 161 17.76 -1.81 -27.28
#